data_AF-A0A348DK79-F1
#
_entry.id   AF-A0A348DK79-F1
#
_cell.length_a   1.000
_cell.length_b   1.000
_cell.length_c   1.000
_cell.angle_alpha   90.00
_cell.angle_beta   90.00
_cell.angle_gamma   90.00
#
_symmetry.space_group_name_H-M   'P 1'
#
loop_
_entity.id
_entity.type
_entity.pdbx_description
1 polymer ?
#
loop_
_entity_poly.entity_id
_entity_poly.type
_entity_poly.pdbx_seq_one_letter_code
_entity_poly.pdbx_strand_id
1 'polypeptide(L)'
;MRTGNVYCCGVSPGNGDIVYADGLSTSGTPNRDTILKKYKGMAVKSDDLLKWKNQEGRDLIRDYEVVYIWHNTIDAMGDSASTEEKTFEACRNAVVELKDLVTRVINRLHGTRIIVTADHGFLFQQQPLSGQDKTTLQIKPDNTIKNHKRFIIGHQLPADDFCWKGKVADTAGVSDSSEFLIPKGIQRFHFSGGARFVHGGAMLQEVCVPVLQVKALQKTAAEKQPQRRPVDIVNYHPLIKLVNNIDKVSLLQTHPVGELYEPRTLNIFIVDNANNVVSGKERICFDSDNNTMEKRVRDVTLKLIGANFNRRNEYWLILEDAQTETGYQKYPVIIDLAFQDDFF
;
A
#
# COMPACT_ATOMS: atom_id res chain seq x y z
N MET A 1 -11.94 -8.95 24.56
CA MET A 1 -11.16 -7.71 24.66
C MET A 1 -12.15 -6.60 24.91
N ARG A 2 -12.17 -6.01 26.12
CA ARG A 2 -12.91 -4.76 26.33
C ARG A 2 -12.25 -3.73 25.42
N THR A 3 -13.04 -3.10 24.56
CA THR A 3 -12.68 -1.89 23.83
C THR A 3 -12.17 -0.89 24.87
N GLY A 4 -10.85 -0.76 24.95
CA GLY A 4 -10.22 0.20 25.84
C GLY A 4 -10.78 1.57 25.49
N ASN A 5 -11.30 2.25 26.51
CA ASN A 5 -11.66 3.65 26.42
C ASN A 5 -10.54 4.37 25.65
N VAL A 6 -10.91 5.06 24.57
CA VAL A 6 -10.05 6.05 23.96
C VAL A 6 -9.64 6.98 25.10
N TYR A 7 -8.36 6.94 25.48
CA TYR A 7 -7.79 7.85 26.47
C TYR A 7 -8.22 9.26 26.07
N CYS A 8 -8.72 10.06 27.02
CA CYS A 8 -9.17 11.42 26.76
C CYS A 8 -8.09 12.18 25.98
N CYS A 9 -8.26 12.26 24.65
CA CYS A 9 -7.52 13.16 23.79
C CYS A 9 -8.09 14.53 24.05
N GLY A 10 -7.57 15.23 25.05
CA GLY A 10 -7.94 16.63 25.27
C GLY A 10 -7.25 17.48 24.22
N VAL A 11 -8.01 18.32 23.51
CA VAL A 11 -7.46 19.55 22.94
C VAL A 11 -7.58 20.59 24.06
N SER A 12 -6.45 21.15 24.51
CA SER A 12 -6.50 22.18 25.56
C SER A 12 -6.80 23.54 24.94
N PRO A 13 -7.79 24.31 25.45
CA PRO A 13 -8.07 25.65 24.96
C PRO A 13 -6.80 26.51 25.02
N GLY A 14 -6.37 27.03 23.86
CA GLY A 14 -5.19 27.90 23.73
C GLY A 14 -3.87 27.23 23.32
N ASN A 15 -3.80 25.90 23.22
CA ASN A 15 -2.56 25.17 22.88
C ASN A 15 -2.51 24.54 21.46
N GLY A 16 -3.35 25.00 20.53
CA GLY A 16 -3.33 24.56 19.13
C GLY A 16 -3.90 23.15 18.91
N ASP A 17 -3.45 22.46 17.86
CA ASP A 17 -3.87 21.11 17.42
C ASP A 17 -3.12 19.97 18.13
N ILE A 18 -2.52 20.25 19.28
CA ILE A 18 -1.75 19.28 20.05
C ILE A 18 -2.71 18.35 20.80
N VAL A 19 -2.55 17.05 20.56
CA VAL A 19 -3.26 15.99 21.28
C VAL A 19 -2.49 15.62 22.55
N TYR A 20 -3.20 15.49 23.67
CA TYR A 20 -2.62 15.11 24.96
C TYR A 20 -3.07 13.71 25.37
N ALA A 21 -2.18 12.97 26.03
CA ALA A 21 -2.47 11.71 26.70
C ALA A 21 -1.88 11.74 28.11
N ASP A 22 -2.67 11.39 29.13
CA ASP A 22 -2.30 11.48 30.56
C ASP A 22 -1.75 12.87 30.96
N GLY A 23 -2.33 13.93 30.40
CA GLY A 23 -1.91 15.32 30.62
C GLY A 23 -0.58 15.72 29.97
N LEU A 24 0.05 14.82 29.19
CA LEU A 24 1.30 15.08 28.46
C LEU A 24 1.03 15.24 26.97
N SER A 25 1.77 16.13 26.32
CA SER A 25 1.73 16.26 24.86
C SER A 25 2.08 14.93 24.18
N THR A 26 1.41 14.57 23.10
CA THR A 26 1.75 13.40 22.26
C THR A 26 2.56 13.80 21.02
N SER A 27 2.92 15.08 20.90
CA SER A 27 3.63 15.60 19.72
C SER A 27 5.06 15.09 19.69
N GLY A 28 5.40 14.32 18.65
CA GLY A 28 6.73 13.76 18.44
C GLY A 28 7.05 12.51 19.25
N THR A 29 7.97 11.69 18.70
CA THR A 29 8.42 10.43 19.30
C THR A 29 8.94 10.57 20.75
N PRO A 30 9.72 11.61 21.13
CA PRO A 30 10.23 11.73 22.51
C PRO A 30 9.13 11.86 23.57
N ASN A 31 8.08 12.60 23.27
CA ASN A 31 6.96 12.77 24.19
C ASN A 31 6.13 11.49 24.29
N ARG A 32 5.89 10.81 23.16
CA ARG A 32 5.24 9.48 23.14
C ARG A 32 6.04 8.44 23.93
N ASP A 33 7.37 8.45 23.80
CA ASP A 33 8.26 7.58 24.57
C ASP A 33 8.16 7.85 26.08
N THR A 34 8.11 9.12 26.48
CA THR A 34 7.92 9.53 27.88
C THR A 34 6.60 9.01 28.46
N ILE A 35 5.52 9.06 27.67
CA ILE A 35 4.21 8.53 28.06
C ILE A 35 4.27 7.00 28.18
N LEU A 36 4.76 6.30 27.15
CA LEU A 36 4.79 4.85 27.11
C LEU A 36 5.66 4.23 28.21
N LYS A 37 6.76 4.87 28.61
CA LYS A 37 7.62 4.41 29.70
C LYS A 37 6.90 4.22 31.02
N LYS A 38 5.83 4.98 31.27
CA LYS A 38 4.97 4.81 32.46
C LYS A 38 4.24 3.45 32.48
N TYR A 39 4.10 2.81 31.33
CA TYR A 39 3.38 1.54 31.12
C TYR A 39 4.31 0.44 30.61
N LYS A 40 5.61 0.49 30.95
CA LYS A 40 6.64 -0.43 30.42
C LYS A 40 6.61 -0.52 28.90
N GLY A 41 6.39 0.60 28.22
CA GLY A 41 6.54 0.70 26.78
C GLY A 41 7.62 1.67 26.36
N MET A 42 7.93 1.68 25.07
CA MET A 42 8.82 2.68 24.46
C MET A 42 8.33 3.09 23.07
N ALA A 43 8.72 4.28 22.62
CA ALA A 43 8.55 4.70 21.23
C ALA A 43 9.90 4.86 20.54
N VAL A 44 9.99 4.36 19.31
CA VAL A 44 11.21 4.45 18.49
C VAL A 44 10.85 4.72 17.04
N LYS A 45 11.71 5.44 16.31
CA LYS A 45 11.56 5.58 14.85
C LYS A 45 12.06 4.31 14.15
N SER A 46 11.41 3.92 13.06
CA SER A 46 11.83 2.79 12.22
C SER A 46 13.32 2.83 11.87
N ASP A 47 13.78 4.01 11.46
CA ASP A 47 15.14 4.22 10.95
C ASP A 47 16.19 4.02 12.05
N ASP A 48 15.87 4.40 13.28
CA ASP A 48 16.76 4.23 14.42
C ASP A 48 16.83 2.76 14.84
N LEU A 49 15.68 2.06 14.87
CA LEU A 49 15.62 0.63 15.18
C LEU A 49 16.38 -0.22 14.15
N LEU A 50 16.32 0.15 12.86
CA LEU A 50 17.05 -0.52 11.79
C LEU A 50 18.56 -0.37 11.95
N LYS A 51 19.04 0.74 12.53
CA LYS A 51 20.48 1.00 12.76
C LYS A 51 21.06 0.28 13.98
N TRP A 52 20.24 -0.16 14.93
CA TRP A 52 20.74 -0.85 16.14
C TRP A 52 21.57 -2.09 15.80
N LYS A 53 22.55 -2.41 16.63
CA LYS A 53 23.18 -3.73 16.57
C LYS A 53 22.24 -4.77 17.17
N ASN A 54 22.39 -6.03 16.76
CA ASN A 54 21.47 -7.10 17.19
C ASN A 54 21.41 -7.26 18.72
N GLN A 55 22.53 -7.16 19.43
CA GLN A 55 22.54 -7.30 20.90
C GLN A 55 22.00 -6.05 21.59
N GLU A 56 22.48 -4.88 21.18
CA GLU A 56 22.00 -3.58 21.63
C GLU A 56 20.47 -3.46 21.51
N GLY A 57 19.91 -3.80 20.34
CA GLY A 57 18.47 -3.76 20.13
C GLY A 57 17.69 -4.70 21.06
N ARG A 58 18.21 -5.92 21.31
CA ARG A 58 17.60 -6.84 22.28
C ARG A 58 17.65 -6.29 23.70
N ASP A 59 18.74 -5.63 24.07
CA ASP A 59 18.93 -5.07 25.40
C ASP A 59 18.01 -3.87 25.61
N LEU A 60 17.88 -3.00 24.59
CA LEU A 60 17.00 -1.84 24.63
C LEU A 60 15.52 -2.21 24.80
N ILE A 61 15.06 -3.29 24.17
CA ILE A 61 13.64 -3.67 24.23
C ILE A 61 13.30 -4.67 25.34
N ARG A 62 14.30 -5.22 26.04
CA ARG A 62 14.14 -6.38 26.93
C ARG A 62 13.10 -6.18 28.02
N ASP A 63 13.10 -4.99 28.62
CA ASP A 63 12.29 -4.68 29.80
C ASP A 63 10.94 -4.03 29.43
N TYR A 64 10.65 -3.89 28.13
CA TYR A 64 9.41 -3.31 27.63
C TYR A 64 8.41 -4.38 27.19
N GLU A 65 7.16 -4.21 27.60
CA GLU A 65 6.01 -5.04 27.20
C GLU A 65 5.43 -4.58 25.85
N VAL A 66 5.64 -3.31 25.48
CA VAL A 66 5.15 -2.72 24.21
C VAL A 66 6.23 -1.84 23.58
N VAL A 67 6.59 -2.11 22.33
CA VAL A 67 7.49 -1.27 21.53
C VAL A 67 6.68 -0.65 20.39
N TYR A 68 6.47 0.67 20.45
CA TYR A 68 5.82 1.42 19.39
C TYR A 68 6.86 1.88 18.36
N ILE A 69 6.76 1.36 17.14
CA ILE A 69 7.68 1.70 16.03
C ILE A 69 6.95 2.68 15.10
N TRP A 70 7.47 3.90 15.00
CA TRP A 70 6.93 4.94 14.13
C TRP A 70 7.58 4.89 12.75
N HIS A 71 6.76 4.88 11.69
CA HIS A 71 7.14 4.84 10.28
C HIS A 71 6.26 5.84 9.52
N ASN A 72 6.83 6.63 8.58
CA ASN A 72 6.12 7.75 7.93
C ASN A 72 6.49 7.98 6.46
N THR A 73 7.04 6.98 5.77
CA THR A 73 7.61 7.13 4.41
C THR A 73 6.62 7.71 3.40
N ILE A 74 5.35 7.30 3.46
CA ILE A 74 4.31 7.76 2.52
C ILE A 74 4.04 9.25 2.74
N ASP A 75 3.64 9.67 3.95
CA ASP A 75 3.31 11.06 4.24
C ASP A 75 4.51 11.99 4.04
N ALA A 76 5.71 11.57 4.47
CA ALA A 76 6.94 12.34 4.28
C ALA A 76 7.22 12.67 2.81
N MET A 77 6.83 11.78 1.89
CA MET A 77 6.96 11.98 0.44
C MET A 77 5.72 12.68 -0.14
N GLY A 78 4.53 12.31 0.32
CA GLY A 78 3.25 12.74 -0.21
C GLY A 78 2.92 14.19 0.12
N ASP A 79 3.19 14.65 1.34
CA ASP A 79 2.72 15.95 1.81
C ASP A 79 3.42 17.16 1.17
N SER A 80 4.61 16.95 0.59
CA SER A 80 5.36 18.04 -0.04
C SER A 80 5.03 18.17 -1.52
N ALA A 81 4.75 19.39 -1.97
CA ALA A 81 4.52 19.72 -3.37
C ALA A 81 5.66 19.25 -4.31
N SER A 82 6.90 19.23 -3.82
CA SER A 82 8.07 18.84 -4.62
C SER A 82 8.19 17.33 -4.82
N THR A 83 7.46 16.52 -4.05
CA THR A 83 7.62 15.06 -4.03
C THR A 83 6.31 14.29 -4.12
N GLU A 84 5.15 14.96 -4.05
CA GLU A 84 3.83 14.30 -4.03
C GLU A 84 3.60 13.36 -5.23
N GLU A 85 4.18 13.62 -6.41
CA GLU A 85 4.09 12.73 -7.57
C GLU A 85 4.75 11.35 -7.35
N LYS A 86 5.67 11.25 -6.39
CA LYS A 86 6.35 9.99 -6.02
C LYS A 86 5.55 9.15 -5.02
N THR A 87 4.31 9.52 -4.70
CA THR A 87 3.47 8.80 -3.72
C THR A 87 3.41 7.28 -4.00
N PHE A 88 3.24 6.86 -5.27
CA PHE A 88 3.21 5.42 -5.60
C PHE A 88 4.55 4.71 -5.37
N GLU A 89 5.66 5.40 -5.61
CA GLU A 89 7.00 4.88 -5.27
C GLU A 89 7.14 4.75 -3.76
N ALA A 90 6.73 5.78 -3.00
CA ALA A 90 6.73 5.76 -1.54
C ALA A 90 5.88 4.62 -0.97
N CYS A 91 4.74 4.30 -1.59
CA CYS A 91 3.93 3.14 -1.20
C CYS A 91 4.68 1.83 -1.36
N ARG A 92 5.37 1.63 -2.49
CA ARG A 92 6.18 0.42 -2.72
C ARG A 92 7.34 0.33 -1.74
N ASN A 93 8.01 1.45 -1.48
CA ASN A 93 9.11 1.52 -0.52
C ASN A 93 8.62 1.21 0.90
N ALA A 94 7.50 1.80 1.32
CA ALA A 94 6.89 1.53 2.62
C ALA A 94 6.56 0.05 2.82
N VAL A 95 6.05 -0.65 1.80
CA VAL A 95 5.80 -2.10 1.88
C VAL A 95 7.10 -2.89 2.10
N VAL A 96 8.18 -2.54 1.40
CA VAL A 96 9.49 -3.19 1.57
C VAL A 96 10.05 -2.90 2.97
N GLU A 97 10.02 -1.65 3.41
CA GLU A 97 10.50 -1.21 4.71
C GLU A 97 9.74 -1.87 5.87
N LEU A 98 8.40 -1.94 5.78
CA LEU A 98 7.58 -2.64 6.78
C LEU A 98 7.88 -4.14 6.82
N LYS A 99 8.07 -4.78 5.66
CA LYS A 99 8.49 -6.19 5.61
C LYS A 99 9.85 -6.41 6.28
N ASP A 100 10.80 -5.52 6.04
CA ASP A 100 12.15 -5.61 6.61
C ASP A 100 12.14 -5.35 8.12
N LEU A 101 11.34 -4.37 8.58
CA LEU A 101 11.09 -4.11 10.00
C LEU A 101 10.49 -5.33 10.70
N VAL A 102 9.40 -5.89 10.17
CA VAL A 102 8.76 -7.09 10.72
C VAL A 102 9.75 -8.25 10.79
N THR A 103 10.49 -8.49 9.71
CA THR A 103 11.51 -9.55 9.62
C THR A 103 12.60 -9.36 10.68
N ARG A 104 13.09 -8.13 10.87
CA ARG A 104 14.10 -7.80 11.86
C ARG A 104 13.60 -7.98 13.28
N VAL A 105 12.40 -7.47 13.58
CA VAL A 105 11.79 -7.60 14.92
C VAL A 105 11.65 -9.08 15.29
N ILE A 106 11.17 -9.92 14.38
CA ILE A 106 11.05 -11.36 14.61
C ILE A 106 12.42 -12.02 14.76
N ASN A 107 13.30 -11.87 13.76
CA ASN A 107 14.49 -12.71 13.63
C ASN A 107 15.69 -12.23 14.46
N ARG A 108 15.74 -10.95 14.83
CA ARG A 108 16.90 -10.33 15.50
C ARG A 108 16.59 -9.81 16.89
N LEU A 109 15.36 -9.35 17.11
CA LEU A 109 14.93 -8.73 18.36
C LEU A 109 14.02 -9.65 19.21
N HIS A 110 13.67 -10.84 18.72
CA HIS A 110 12.82 -11.82 19.41
C HIS A 110 11.38 -11.35 19.68
N GLY A 111 10.85 -10.41 18.88
CA GLY A 111 9.45 -10.06 18.92
C GLY A 111 8.58 -11.18 18.37
N THR A 112 7.53 -11.58 19.11
CA THR A 112 6.70 -12.75 18.74
C THR A 112 5.29 -12.36 18.28
N ARG A 113 4.81 -11.18 18.68
CA ARG A 113 3.51 -10.63 18.31
C ARG A 113 3.72 -9.21 17.79
N ILE A 114 3.43 -9.01 16.52
CA ILE A 114 3.55 -7.71 15.85
C ILE A 114 2.17 -7.31 15.35
N ILE A 115 1.82 -6.05 15.56
CA ILE A 115 0.63 -5.43 15.00
C ILE A 115 1.12 -4.33 14.07
N VAL A 116 0.71 -4.38 12.81
CA VAL A 116 0.97 -3.34 11.82
C VAL A 116 -0.37 -2.70 11.47
N THR A 117 -0.44 -1.37 11.58
CA THR A 117 -1.66 -0.60 11.31
C THR A 117 -1.29 0.80 10.82
N ALA A 118 -2.30 1.57 10.44
CA ALA A 118 -2.19 2.96 10.05
C ALA A 118 -3.17 3.79 10.88
N ASP A 119 -2.87 5.07 11.06
CA ASP A 119 -3.77 6.07 11.61
C ASP A 119 -4.80 6.54 10.59
N HIS A 120 -4.42 6.64 9.33
CA HIS A 120 -5.30 6.93 8.20
C HIS A 120 -4.76 6.39 6.88
N GLY A 121 -5.59 6.45 5.84
CA GLY A 121 -5.19 6.32 4.44
C GLY A 121 -4.91 7.69 3.80
N PHE A 122 -4.93 7.74 2.48
CA PHE A 122 -4.75 8.98 1.73
C PHE A 122 -5.46 8.91 0.37
N LEU A 123 -5.65 10.07 -0.25
CA LEU A 123 -6.04 10.21 -1.65
C LEU A 123 -4.88 10.78 -2.45
N PHE A 124 -4.65 10.20 -3.63
CA PHE A 124 -3.74 10.76 -4.62
C PHE A 124 -4.48 11.03 -5.94
N GLN A 125 -4.30 12.22 -6.52
CA GLN A 125 -4.83 12.58 -7.83
C GLN A 125 -3.70 12.88 -8.81
N GLN A 126 -3.67 12.16 -9.93
CA GLN A 126 -2.66 12.39 -10.96
C GLN A 126 -2.93 13.68 -11.75
N GLN A 127 -4.20 14.02 -11.97
CA GLN A 127 -4.55 15.26 -12.66
C GLN A 127 -4.36 16.48 -11.76
N PRO A 128 -3.90 17.62 -12.31
CA PRO A 128 -3.89 18.88 -11.59
C PRO A 128 -5.30 19.23 -11.09
N LEU A 129 -5.37 19.76 -9.87
CA LEU A 129 -6.64 20.20 -9.29
C LEU A 129 -7.07 21.54 -9.88
N SER A 130 -8.39 21.70 -9.97
CA SER A 130 -9.06 22.89 -10.49
C SER A 130 -9.89 23.57 -9.40
N GLY A 131 -10.51 24.71 -9.72
CA GLY A 131 -11.47 25.36 -8.83
C GLY A 131 -12.66 24.47 -8.43
N GLN A 132 -13.01 23.47 -9.25
CA GLN A 132 -14.10 22.52 -8.96
C GLN A 132 -13.74 21.53 -7.84
N ASP A 133 -12.44 21.32 -7.60
CA ASP A 133 -11.94 20.48 -6.52
C ASP A 133 -11.89 21.22 -5.18
N LYS A 134 -12.29 22.49 -5.16
CA LYS A 134 -12.23 23.37 -3.99
C LYS A 134 -13.61 23.58 -3.38
N THR A 135 -13.74 23.31 -2.09
CA THR A 135 -14.88 23.76 -1.27
C THR A 135 -14.60 25.16 -0.76
N THR A 136 -15.39 26.13 -1.19
CA THR A 136 -15.30 27.52 -0.70
C THR A 136 -16.41 27.76 0.30
N LEU A 137 -16.04 28.04 1.55
CA LEU A 137 -16.98 28.47 2.58
C LEU A 137 -17.41 29.91 2.30
N GLN A 138 -18.72 30.16 2.31
CA GLN A 138 -19.27 31.52 2.15
C GLN A 138 -18.89 32.44 3.31
N ILE A 139 -18.81 31.87 4.52
CA ILE A 139 -18.41 32.55 5.74
C ILE A 139 -17.12 31.91 6.21
N LYS A 140 -16.04 32.71 6.30
CA LYS A 140 -14.80 32.24 6.92
C LYS A 140 -15.03 32.10 8.42
N PRO A 141 -14.75 30.95 9.05
CA PRO A 141 -15.00 30.80 10.47
C PRO A 141 -13.97 31.60 11.29
N ASP A 142 -14.45 32.57 12.07
CA ASP A 142 -13.59 33.46 12.87
C ASP A 142 -12.89 32.73 14.03
N ASN A 143 -13.51 31.69 14.57
CA ASN A 143 -13.00 30.90 15.71
C ASN A 143 -12.33 29.59 15.26
N THR A 144 -11.52 29.66 14.20
CA THR A 144 -10.78 28.49 13.68
C THR A 144 -9.58 28.15 14.56
N ILE A 145 -9.49 26.91 15.05
CA ILE A 145 -8.34 26.35 15.76
C ILE A 145 -7.33 25.79 14.76
N LYS A 146 -7.80 24.98 13.80
CA LYS A 146 -6.98 24.35 12.77
C LYS A 146 -7.66 24.44 11.42
N ASN A 147 -6.94 24.95 10.44
CA ASN A 147 -7.36 24.94 9.04
C ASN A 147 -6.46 23.96 8.27
N HIS A 148 -7.04 22.86 7.80
CA HIS A 148 -6.38 21.84 7.01
C HIS A 148 -7.01 21.75 5.62
N LYS A 149 -6.33 21.11 4.66
CA LYS A 149 -6.84 20.94 3.29
C LYS A 149 -8.19 20.22 3.28
N ARG A 150 -8.40 19.28 4.20
CA ARG A 150 -9.54 18.35 4.23
C ARG A 150 -10.43 18.45 5.47
N PHE A 151 -10.10 19.34 6.40
CA PHE A 151 -10.94 19.60 7.55
C PHE A 151 -10.65 20.98 8.14
N ILE A 152 -11.62 21.54 8.85
CA ILE A 152 -11.44 22.70 9.72
C ILE A 152 -11.92 22.29 11.11
N ILE A 153 -11.17 22.63 12.15
CA ILE A 153 -11.58 22.50 13.56
C ILE A 153 -11.66 23.90 14.15
N GLY A 154 -12.72 24.16 14.92
CA GLY A 154 -12.93 25.46 15.57
C GLY A 154 -14.16 25.47 16.45
N HIS A 155 -14.55 26.63 16.94
CA HIS A 155 -15.79 26.81 17.71
C HIS A 155 -16.84 27.55 16.89
N GLN A 156 -18.12 27.22 17.06
CA GLN A 156 -19.23 27.92 16.39
C GLN A 156 -19.03 28.02 14.87
N LEU A 157 -18.57 26.92 14.26
CA LEU A 157 -18.34 26.86 12.82
C LEU A 157 -19.68 27.02 12.07
N PRO A 158 -19.73 27.78 10.97
CA PRO A 158 -20.95 27.90 10.18
C PRO A 158 -21.29 26.55 9.53
N ALA A 159 -22.58 26.24 9.44
CA ALA A 159 -23.03 25.11 8.63
C ALA A 159 -22.86 25.44 7.13
N ASP A 160 -22.57 24.43 6.32
CA ASP A 160 -22.37 24.56 4.89
C ASP A 160 -22.86 23.28 4.19
N ASP A 161 -23.62 23.43 3.10
CA ASP A 161 -24.25 22.30 2.40
C ASP A 161 -23.25 21.34 1.76
N PHE A 162 -22.02 21.79 1.49
CA PHE A 162 -20.95 20.99 0.91
C PHE A 162 -20.01 20.39 1.96
N CYS A 163 -20.29 20.62 3.25
CA CYS A 163 -19.50 20.07 4.35
C CYS A 163 -20.34 19.14 5.23
N TRP A 164 -19.68 18.13 5.79
CA TRP A 164 -20.12 17.48 7.00
C TRP A 164 -19.72 18.34 8.19
N LYS A 165 -20.67 18.68 9.04
CA LYS A 165 -20.43 19.35 10.33
C LYS A 165 -20.68 18.36 11.46
N GLY A 166 -19.79 18.33 12.44
CA GLY A 166 -19.96 17.51 13.65
C GLY A 166 -19.23 18.10 14.84
N LYS A 167 -19.45 17.53 16.02
CA LYS A 167 -18.69 17.88 17.23
C LYS A 167 -17.51 16.95 17.38
N VAL A 168 -16.35 17.49 17.74
CA VAL A 168 -15.16 16.67 18.02
C VAL A 168 -15.40 15.76 19.23
N ALA A 169 -16.27 16.18 20.17
CA ALA A 169 -16.67 15.37 21.32
C ALA A 169 -17.33 14.04 20.92
N ASP A 170 -18.06 14.00 19.81
CA ASP A 170 -18.78 12.80 19.34
C ASP A 170 -17.85 11.77 18.70
N THR A 171 -16.64 12.17 18.28
CA THR A 171 -15.69 11.32 17.54
C THR A 171 -14.40 11.03 18.29
N ALA A 172 -13.84 12.02 19.00
CA ALA A 172 -12.55 11.94 19.68
C ALA A 172 -12.64 12.06 21.20
N GLY A 173 -13.85 12.23 21.76
CA GLY A 173 -14.07 12.29 23.20
C GLY A 173 -13.45 13.51 23.89
N VAL A 174 -13.27 14.62 23.17
CA VAL A 174 -12.85 15.90 23.76
C VAL A 174 -13.95 16.46 24.67
N SER A 175 -13.55 17.17 25.71
CA SER A 175 -14.46 17.81 26.67
C SER A 175 -14.89 19.22 26.28
N ASP A 176 -14.27 19.82 25.26
CA ASP A 176 -14.60 21.16 24.80
C ASP A 176 -15.79 21.16 23.81
N SER A 177 -16.20 22.36 23.40
CA SER A 177 -17.26 22.57 22.41
C SER A 177 -16.72 22.67 20.98
N SER A 178 -15.55 22.11 20.68
CA SER A 178 -15.00 22.17 19.33
C SER A 178 -15.84 21.38 18.34
N GLU A 179 -15.98 21.96 17.16
CA GLU A 179 -16.68 21.44 16.01
C GLU A 179 -15.68 21.19 14.89
N PHE A 180 -16.05 20.34 13.94
CA PHE A 180 -15.30 20.17 12.70
C PHE A 180 -16.18 20.39 11.48
N LEU A 181 -15.57 20.87 10.40
CA LEU A 181 -16.11 20.84 9.03
C LEU A 181 -15.22 19.96 8.17
N ILE A 182 -15.82 19.06 7.40
CA ILE A 182 -15.14 18.19 6.45
C ILE A 182 -15.83 18.35 5.09
N PRO A 183 -15.12 18.65 3.99
CA PRO A 183 -15.73 18.66 2.66
C PRO A 183 -16.35 17.30 2.35
N LYS A 184 -17.57 17.31 1.81
CA LYS A 184 -18.18 16.11 1.23
C LYS A 184 -17.31 15.66 0.05
N GLY A 185 -17.13 14.35 -0.14
CA GLY A 185 -16.38 13.81 -1.27
C GLY A 185 -14.86 14.03 -1.19
N ILE A 186 -14.23 14.30 -2.34
CA ILE A 186 -12.77 14.43 -2.51
C ILE A 186 -12.27 15.89 -2.51
N GLN A 187 -13.18 16.83 -2.26
CA GLN A 187 -12.91 18.27 -2.33
C GLN A 187 -12.01 18.76 -1.18
N ARG A 188 -11.34 19.90 -1.37
CA ARG A 188 -10.41 20.49 -0.37
C ARG A 188 -10.77 21.94 -0.11
N PHE A 189 -10.47 22.48 1.07
CA PHE A 189 -10.66 23.90 1.36
C PHE A 189 -9.62 24.80 0.68
N HIS A 190 -8.38 24.30 0.52
CA HIS A 190 -7.28 25.01 -0.14
C HIS A 190 -6.25 24.04 -0.74
N PHE A 191 -5.34 24.56 -1.58
CA PHE A 191 -4.33 23.79 -2.31
C PHE A 191 -2.87 24.18 -1.95
N SER A 192 -2.65 24.86 -0.82
CA SER A 192 -1.31 25.25 -0.39
C SER A 192 -0.47 24.04 0.05
N GLY A 193 0.80 24.00 -0.36
CA GLY A 193 1.77 22.99 0.08
C GLY A 193 1.50 21.59 -0.48
N GLY A 194 1.37 21.45 -1.80
CA GLY A 194 1.00 20.20 -2.47
C GLY A 194 -0.50 19.95 -2.35
N ALA A 195 -1.14 19.38 -3.35
CA ALA A 195 -2.59 19.15 -3.28
C ALA A 195 -3.02 17.83 -3.92
N ARG A 196 -2.13 17.18 -4.67
CA ARG A 196 -2.41 15.91 -5.32
C ARG A 196 -2.45 14.79 -4.30
N PHE A 197 -1.60 14.84 -3.28
CA PHE A 197 -1.70 13.99 -2.09
C PHE A 197 -2.44 14.73 -0.97
N VAL A 198 -3.47 14.10 -0.40
CA VAL A 198 -4.14 14.58 0.81
C VAL A 198 -4.63 13.43 1.67
N HIS A 199 -4.68 13.66 2.96
CA HIS A 199 -5.38 12.82 3.93
C HIS A 199 -6.35 13.68 4.76
N GLY A 200 -7.16 13.05 5.57
CA GLY A 200 -8.28 13.65 6.29
C GLY A 200 -9.59 13.61 5.51
N GLY A 201 -10.68 13.54 6.26
CA GLY A 201 -12.04 13.52 5.74
C GLY A 201 -12.87 12.40 6.35
N ALA A 202 -14.01 12.10 5.73
CA ALA A 202 -14.92 11.03 6.16
C ALA A 202 -14.97 9.87 5.13
N MET A 203 -13.93 9.73 4.30
CA MET A 203 -13.86 8.71 3.26
C MET A 203 -13.35 7.38 3.83
N LEU A 204 -13.70 6.26 3.20
CA LEU A 204 -13.39 4.92 3.74
C LEU A 204 -11.91 4.70 4.03
N GLN A 205 -10.99 5.16 3.19
CA GLN A 205 -9.56 4.99 3.44
C GLN A 205 -9.09 5.75 4.69
N GLU A 206 -9.78 6.80 5.14
CA GLU A 206 -9.46 7.56 6.34
C GLU A 206 -9.94 6.85 7.62
N VAL A 207 -11.07 6.14 7.55
CA VAL A 207 -11.76 5.59 8.73
C VAL A 207 -11.68 4.06 8.85
N CYS A 208 -11.52 3.36 7.72
CA CYS A 208 -11.38 1.91 7.65
C CYS A 208 -9.91 1.55 7.45
N VAL A 209 -9.14 1.63 8.54
CA VAL A 209 -7.71 1.32 8.53
C VAL A 209 -7.44 -0.17 8.80
N PRO A 210 -6.48 -0.80 8.09
CA PRO A 210 -6.17 -2.20 8.28
C PRO A 210 -5.40 -2.43 9.60
N VAL A 211 -5.65 -3.57 10.23
CA VAL A 211 -4.88 -4.06 11.38
C VAL A 211 -4.36 -5.46 11.05
N LEU A 212 -3.08 -5.55 10.71
CA LEU A 212 -2.41 -6.80 10.41
C LEU A 212 -1.79 -7.35 11.70
N GLN A 213 -2.13 -8.58 12.05
CA GLN A 213 -1.51 -9.30 13.16
C GLN A 213 -0.52 -10.32 12.62
N VAL A 214 0.75 -10.11 12.89
CA VAL A 214 1.82 -11.03 12.51
C VAL A 214 2.28 -11.77 13.76
N LYS A 215 2.29 -13.09 13.69
CA LYS A 215 2.82 -13.97 14.74
C LYS A 215 3.97 -14.78 14.18
N ALA A 216 5.09 -14.78 14.88
CA ALA A 216 6.19 -15.67 14.55
C ALA A 216 5.75 -17.12 14.80
N LEU A 217 5.81 -17.97 13.78
CA LEU A 217 5.59 -19.41 13.96
C LEU A 217 6.78 -20.01 14.69
N GLN A 218 6.53 -20.75 15.77
CA GLN A 218 7.58 -21.56 16.40
C GLN A 218 8.05 -22.63 15.41
N LYS A 219 9.34 -23.02 15.43
CA LYS A 219 9.94 -23.97 14.46
C LYS A 219 9.07 -25.21 14.19
N THR A 220 8.54 -25.83 15.24
CA THR A 220 7.66 -27.01 15.17
C THR A 220 6.27 -26.74 14.55
N ALA A 221 5.78 -25.50 14.59
CA ALA A 221 4.57 -25.08 13.90
C ALA A 221 4.85 -24.61 12.46
N ALA A 222 6.01 -24.00 12.21
CA ALA A 222 6.48 -23.62 10.88
C ALA A 222 6.76 -24.84 9.99
N GLU A 223 7.25 -25.94 10.57
CA GLU A 223 7.39 -27.25 9.90
C GLU A 223 6.02 -27.88 9.55
N LYS A 224 4.95 -27.56 10.29
CA LYS A 224 3.59 -28.08 10.07
C LYS A 224 2.69 -27.16 9.23
N GLN A 225 3.07 -25.89 9.10
CA GLN A 225 2.44 -24.90 8.23
C GLN A 225 3.52 -24.25 7.35
N PRO A 226 4.07 -24.98 6.37
CA PRO A 226 4.69 -24.29 5.25
C PRO A 226 3.66 -23.30 4.71
N GLN A 227 3.92 -22.00 4.79
CA GLN A 227 3.08 -21.03 4.09
C GLN A 227 3.20 -21.37 2.61
N ARG A 228 2.18 -22.07 2.10
CA ARG A 228 2.10 -22.43 0.69
C ARG A 228 2.05 -21.12 -0.07
N ARG A 229 3.09 -20.87 -0.85
CA ARG A 229 3.14 -19.72 -1.75
C ARG A 229 2.81 -20.18 -3.16
N PRO A 230 2.10 -19.39 -3.97
CA PRO A 230 1.89 -19.73 -5.36
C PRO A 230 3.22 -19.94 -6.08
N VAL A 231 3.30 -20.96 -6.92
CA VAL A 231 4.49 -21.23 -7.76
C VAL A 231 4.90 -19.99 -8.57
N ASP A 232 6.21 -19.77 -8.70
CA ASP A 232 6.73 -18.72 -9.57
C ASP A 232 6.82 -19.20 -11.02
N ILE A 233 6.39 -18.34 -11.95
CA ILE A 233 6.35 -18.61 -13.38
C ILE A 233 7.34 -17.69 -14.07
N VAL A 234 8.19 -18.26 -14.90
CA VAL A 234 9.17 -17.52 -15.69
C VAL A 234 9.10 -17.90 -17.16
N ASN A 235 9.54 -17.00 -18.04
CA ASN A 235 9.72 -17.33 -19.44
C ASN A 235 10.81 -18.41 -19.61
N TYR A 236 10.52 -19.47 -20.36
CA TYR A 236 11.43 -20.61 -20.51
C TYR A 236 12.57 -20.32 -21.48
N HIS A 237 12.32 -19.52 -22.52
CA HIS A 237 13.33 -19.16 -23.52
C HIS A 237 13.87 -17.74 -23.29
N PRO A 238 15.14 -17.45 -23.59
CA PRO A 238 15.70 -16.09 -23.41
C PRO A 238 14.98 -15.00 -24.22
N LEU A 239 14.37 -15.38 -25.35
CA LEU A 239 13.67 -14.51 -26.26
C LEU A 239 12.32 -15.11 -26.63
N ILE A 240 11.27 -14.29 -26.66
CA ILE A 240 9.96 -14.67 -27.19
C ILE A 240 9.84 -14.10 -28.60
N LYS A 241 9.80 -14.97 -29.60
CA LYS A 241 9.61 -14.60 -31.00
C LYS A 241 8.43 -15.38 -31.57
N LEU A 242 7.43 -14.68 -32.09
CA LEU A 242 6.28 -15.26 -32.77
C LEU A 242 6.44 -15.05 -34.27
N VAL A 243 6.39 -16.13 -35.04
CA VAL A 243 6.56 -16.11 -36.50
C VAL A 243 5.28 -16.50 -37.26
N ASN A 244 4.26 -16.94 -36.54
CA ASN A 244 2.95 -17.31 -37.07
C ASN A 244 1.83 -16.53 -36.36
N ASN A 245 0.67 -16.40 -37.02
CA ASN A 245 -0.54 -15.81 -36.40
C ASN A 245 -1.04 -16.62 -35.19
N ILE A 246 -0.72 -17.90 -35.12
CA ILE A 246 -0.97 -18.77 -33.97
C ILE A 246 0.37 -19.40 -33.64
N ASP A 247 0.91 -19.06 -32.49
CA ASP A 247 2.24 -19.52 -32.07
C ASP A 247 2.25 -19.79 -30.55
N LYS A 248 3.30 -20.44 -30.06
CA LYS A 248 3.40 -20.87 -28.66
C LYS A 248 4.44 -20.08 -27.90
N VAL A 249 4.14 -19.81 -26.63
CA VAL A 249 5.11 -19.32 -25.65
C VAL A 249 5.25 -20.35 -24.54
N SER A 250 6.48 -20.81 -24.30
CA SER A 250 6.77 -21.76 -23.23
C SER A 250 7.09 -21.05 -21.92
N LEU A 251 6.36 -21.40 -20.86
CA LEU A 251 6.53 -20.86 -19.52
C LEU A 251 6.92 -21.97 -18.55
N LEU A 252 7.90 -21.70 -17.70
CA LEU A 252 8.39 -22.63 -16.69
C LEU A 252 7.80 -22.32 -15.33
N GLN A 253 7.19 -23.33 -14.72
CA GLN A 253 6.90 -23.34 -13.30
C GLN A 253 8.17 -23.73 -12.52
N THR A 254 8.73 -22.78 -11.78
CA THR A 254 10.06 -22.92 -11.15
C THR A 254 10.15 -24.04 -10.12
N HIS A 255 9.09 -24.26 -9.34
CA HIS A 255 9.03 -25.26 -8.26
C HIS A 255 7.83 -26.19 -8.45
N PRO A 256 7.92 -27.48 -8.07
CA PRO A 256 6.76 -28.36 -8.03
C PRO A 256 5.75 -27.91 -6.96
N VAL A 257 4.46 -28.09 -7.25
CA VAL A 257 3.40 -27.98 -6.25
C VAL A 257 3.57 -29.08 -5.21
N GLY A 258 3.34 -28.75 -3.95
CA GLY A 258 3.52 -29.67 -2.84
C GLY A 258 3.29 -28.97 -1.52
N GLU A 259 4.01 -29.38 -0.47
CA GLU A 259 3.84 -28.81 0.87
C GLU A 259 4.17 -27.32 0.93
N LEU A 260 5.16 -26.84 0.19
CA LEU A 260 5.63 -25.44 0.22
C LEU A 260 5.02 -24.55 -0.87
N TYR A 261 4.47 -25.15 -1.94
CA TYR A 261 4.00 -24.42 -3.10
C TYR A 261 2.59 -24.84 -3.49
N GLU A 262 1.76 -23.86 -3.84
CA GLU A 262 0.41 -24.06 -4.36
C GLU A 262 0.30 -23.63 -5.83
N PRO A 263 -0.72 -24.11 -6.56
CA PRO A 263 -0.92 -23.72 -7.95
C PRO A 263 -1.10 -22.22 -8.15
N ARG A 264 -0.65 -21.71 -9.29
CA ARG A 264 -0.92 -20.32 -9.74
C ARG A 264 -1.73 -20.34 -11.02
N THR A 265 -2.80 -19.56 -11.10
CA THR A 265 -3.54 -19.36 -12.37
C THR A 265 -3.25 -17.98 -12.90
N LEU A 266 -2.88 -17.88 -14.17
CA LEU A 266 -2.54 -16.63 -14.85
C LEU A 266 -3.42 -16.43 -16.08
N ASN A 267 -3.81 -15.18 -16.33
CA ASN A 267 -4.28 -14.74 -17.63
C ASN A 267 -3.09 -14.26 -18.45
N ILE A 268 -2.94 -14.74 -19.68
CA ILE A 268 -1.75 -14.55 -20.52
C ILE A 268 -2.19 -14.01 -21.88
N PHE A 269 -1.64 -12.86 -22.26
CA PHE A 269 -1.99 -12.16 -23.50
C PHE A 269 -0.86 -11.21 -23.92
N ILE A 270 -0.94 -10.70 -25.15
CA ILE A 270 0.04 -9.76 -25.70
C ILE A 270 -0.60 -8.40 -25.85
N VAL A 271 0.15 -7.35 -25.53
CA VAL A 271 -0.21 -5.97 -25.80
C VAL A 271 0.80 -5.27 -26.70
N ASP A 272 0.34 -4.24 -27.43
CA ASP A 272 1.20 -3.31 -28.17
C ASP A 272 1.73 -2.16 -27.26
N ASN A 273 2.47 -1.22 -27.84
CA ASN A 273 3.02 -0.06 -27.14
C ASN A 273 1.95 0.92 -26.58
N ALA A 274 0.72 0.85 -27.08
CA ALA A 274 -0.42 1.63 -26.63
C ALA A 274 -1.29 0.86 -25.60
N ASN A 275 -0.83 -0.31 -25.14
CA ASN A 275 -1.53 -1.24 -24.26
C ASN A 275 -2.82 -1.84 -24.85
N ASN A 276 -3.00 -1.83 -26.18
CA ASN A 276 -4.09 -2.56 -26.80
C ASN A 276 -3.77 -4.06 -26.78
N VAL A 277 -4.76 -4.89 -26.45
CA VAL A 277 -4.62 -6.35 -26.51
C VAL A 277 -4.61 -6.81 -27.96
N VAL A 278 -3.52 -7.45 -28.38
CA VAL A 278 -3.28 -7.90 -29.76
C VAL A 278 -3.20 -9.43 -29.88
N SER A 279 -3.70 -10.16 -28.89
CA SER A 279 -3.85 -11.62 -28.92
C SER A 279 -5.11 -12.08 -28.20
N GLY A 280 -5.46 -13.36 -28.35
CA GLY A 280 -6.33 -14.06 -27.41
C GLY A 280 -5.79 -13.97 -25.98
N LYS A 281 -6.70 -13.98 -25.00
CA LYS A 281 -6.38 -14.01 -23.56
C LYS A 281 -6.56 -15.44 -23.05
N GLU A 282 -5.45 -16.10 -22.77
CA GLU A 282 -5.41 -17.50 -22.37
C GLU A 282 -5.32 -17.63 -20.85
N ARG A 283 -6.19 -18.45 -20.24
CA ARG A 283 -6.19 -18.69 -18.79
C ARG A 283 -5.51 -20.02 -18.48
N ILE A 284 -4.32 -19.97 -17.89
CA ILE A 284 -3.49 -21.16 -17.67
C ILE A 284 -3.25 -21.37 -16.17
N CYS A 285 -3.53 -22.58 -15.70
CA CYS A 285 -3.18 -23.04 -14.34
C CYS A 285 -1.79 -23.70 -14.36
N PHE A 286 -0.91 -23.34 -13.43
CA PHE A 286 0.39 -23.96 -13.21
C PHE A 286 0.34 -24.71 -11.89
N ASP A 287 0.19 -26.03 -11.97
CA ASP A 287 -0.10 -26.94 -10.87
C ASP A 287 0.79 -28.19 -10.85
N SER A 288 1.86 -28.22 -11.64
CA SER A 288 2.68 -29.43 -11.79
C SER A 288 3.40 -29.77 -10.49
N ASP A 289 3.24 -30.98 -9.98
CA ASP A 289 3.94 -31.51 -8.81
C ASP A 289 5.26 -32.19 -9.17
N ASN A 290 5.62 -32.17 -10.46
CA ASN A 290 6.73 -32.97 -10.97
C ASN A 290 8.09 -32.37 -10.58
N ASN A 291 8.98 -33.17 -10.01
CA ASN A 291 10.33 -32.73 -9.64
C ASN A 291 11.23 -32.45 -10.86
N THR A 292 10.95 -33.04 -12.02
CA THR A 292 11.68 -32.80 -13.28
C THR A 292 11.28 -31.46 -13.90
N MET A 293 12.26 -30.58 -14.15
CA MET A 293 12.03 -29.21 -14.64
C MET A 293 11.33 -29.18 -16.00
N GLU A 294 11.71 -30.05 -16.92
CA GLU A 294 11.17 -30.12 -18.29
C GLU A 294 9.68 -30.48 -18.27
N LYS A 295 9.23 -31.25 -17.27
CA LYS A 295 7.82 -31.60 -17.05
C LYS A 295 7.01 -30.49 -16.37
N ARG A 296 7.65 -29.37 -16.02
CA ARG A 296 7.03 -28.16 -15.47
C ARG A 296 6.98 -27.02 -16.48
N VAL A 297 7.39 -27.26 -17.72
CA VAL A 297 7.22 -26.32 -18.83
C VAL A 297 5.82 -26.50 -19.42
N ARG A 298 5.08 -25.41 -19.59
CA ARG A 298 3.80 -25.38 -20.29
C ARG A 298 3.87 -24.44 -21.49
N ASP A 299 3.42 -24.93 -22.64
CA ASP A 299 3.21 -24.12 -23.83
C ASP A 299 1.85 -23.44 -23.77
N VAL A 300 1.84 -22.14 -24.00
CA VAL A 300 0.63 -21.32 -24.13
C VAL A 300 0.48 -20.93 -25.59
N THR A 301 -0.55 -21.44 -26.24
CA THR A 301 -0.86 -21.11 -27.64
C THR A 301 -1.57 -19.76 -27.69
N LEU A 302 -0.94 -18.76 -28.31
CA LEU A 302 -1.48 -17.42 -28.46
C LEU A 302 -1.88 -17.19 -29.92
N LYS A 303 -3.13 -16.81 -30.13
CA LYS A 303 -3.64 -16.35 -31.43
C LYS A 303 -3.55 -14.84 -31.50
N LEU A 304 -2.79 -14.30 -32.43
CA LEU A 304 -2.71 -12.87 -32.69
C LEU A 304 -4.05 -12.35 -33.24
N ILE A 305 -4.43 -11.14 -32.82
CA ILE A 305 -5.66 -10.44 -33.23
C ILE A 305 -5.25 -9.10 -33.81
N GLY A 306 -5.64 -8.86 -35.06
CA GLY A 306 -5.30 -7.66 -35.81
C GLY A 306 -4.53 -7.98 -37.09
N ALA A 307 -3.96 -6.95 -37.69
CA ALA A 307 -3.18 -7.01 -38.92
C ALA A 307 -1.99 -6.05 -38.81
N ASN A 308 -1.05 -6.14 -39.77
CA ASN A 308 0.11 -5.24 -39.87
C ASN A 308 1.10 -5.30 -38.69
N PHE A 309 1.29 -6.48 -38.12
CA PHE A 309 2.36 -6.69 -37.14
C PHE A 309 3.72 -6.37 -37.76
N ASN A 310 4.47 -5.47 -37.11
CA ASN A 310 5.81 -5.10 -37.53
C ASN A 310 6.82 -5.46 -36.44
N ARG A 311 7.88 -6.19 -36.80
CA ARG A 311 8.97 -6.59 -35.91
C ARG A 311 9.72 -5.44 -35.23
N ARG A 312 9.59 -4.21 -35.75
CA ARG A 312 10.20 -3.00 -35.17
C ARG A 312 9.32 -2.35 -34.10
N ASN A 313 8.07 -2.76 -33.97
CA ASN A 313 7.19 -2.27 -32.91
C ASN A 313 7.46 -3.03 -31.61
N GLU A 314 7.16 -2.39 -30.48
CA GLU A 314 7.26 -3.01 -29.17
C GLU A 314 5.98 -3.79 -28.85
N TYR A 315 6.15 -5.04 -28.44
CA TYR A 315 5.09 -5.88 -27.91
C TYR A 315 5.52 -6.50 -26.60
N TRP A 316 4.52 -6.75 -25.74
CA TRP A 316 4.75 -7.29 -24.41
C TRP A 316 3.80 -8.43 -24.14
N LEU A 317 4.34 -9.58 -23.74
CA LEU A 317 3.58 -10.64 -23.12
C LEU A 317 3.27 -10.22 -21.68
N ILE A 318 2.00 -10.20 -21.32
CA ILE A 318 1.50 -9.88 -19.99
C ILE A 318 1.07 -11.18 -19.30
N LEU A 319 1.58 -11.40 -18.10
CA LEU A 319 1.10 -12.42 -17.16
C LEU A 319 0.37 -11.66 -16.05
N GLU A 320 -0.93 -11.87 -15.94
CA GLU A 320 -1.80 -11.25 -14.94
C GLU A 320 -2.32 -12.32 -13.98
N ASP A 321 -2.29 -12.05 -12.69
CA ASP A 321 -2.86 -12.97 -11.71
C ASP A 321 -4.37 -13.09 -11.92
N ALA A 322 -4.84 -14.31 -12.10
CA ALA A 322 -6.18 -14.57 -12.59
C ALA A 322 -7.27 -14.44 -11.49
N GLN A 323 -6.87 -14.25 -10.23
CA GLN A 323 -7.77 -13.97 -9.10
C GLN A 323 -7.85 -12.47 -8.80
N THR A 324 -6.72 -11.77 -8.77
CA THR A 324 -6.66 -10.35 -8.38
C THR A 324 -6.68 -9.38 -9.56
N GLU A 325 -6.52 -9.88 -10.79
CA GLU A 325 -6.40 -9.07 -12.02
C GLU A 325 -5.23 -8.06 -11.94
N THR A 326 -4.22 -8.36 -11.13
CA THR A 326 -3.01 -7.56 -11.00
C THR A 326 -1.89 -8.13 -11.87
N GLY A 327 -1.12 -7.26 -12.54
CA GLY A 327 0.05 -7.68 -13.30
C GLY A 327 1.06 -8.46 -12.44
N TYR A 328 1.33 -9.71 -12.83
CA TYR A 328 2.33 -10.57 -12.21
C TYR A 328 3.72 -10.31 -12.80
N GLN A 329 3.88 -10.46 -14.12
CA GLN A 329 5.12 -10.24 -14.85
C GLN A 329 4.84 -9.80 -16.29
N LYS A 330 5.85 -9.24 -16.96
CA LYS A 330 5.80 -8.94 -18.39
C LYS A 330 7.13 -9.25 -19.08
N TYR A 331 7.06 -9.67 -20.34
CA TYR A 331 8.22 -10.02 -21.16
C TYR A 331 8.15 -9.35 -22.53
N PRO A 332 9.27 -8.88 -23.09
CA PRO A 332 9.30 -8.35 -24.45
C PRO A 332 9.05 -9.48 -25.47
N VAL A 333 8.29 -9.17 -26.53
CA VAL A 333 7.93 -10.10 -27.59
C VAL A 333 8.31 -9.50 -28.94
N ILE A 334 8.93 -10.30 -29.81
CA ILE A 334 9.15 -9.96 -31.22
C ILE A 334 8.08 -10.68 -32.04
N ILE A 335 7.30 -9.94 -32.82
CA ILE A 335 6.36 -10.51 -33.79
C ILE A 335 6.96 -10.30 -35.20
N ASP A 336 7.34 -11.39 -35.86
CA ASP A 336 8.03 -11.43 -37.14
C ASP A 336 7.33 -12.41 -38.08
N LEU A 337 6.11 -12.03 -38.49
CA LEU A 337 5.28 -12.83 -39.37
C LEU A 337 5.88 -12.83 -40.78
N ALA A 338 6.00 -14.01 -41.39
CA ALA A 338 6.29 -14.10 -42.82
C ALA A 338 5.11 -13.54 -43.60
N PHE A 339 5.37 -12.59 -44.52
CA PHE A 339 4.36 -12.16 -45.49
C PHE A 339 4.06 -13.35 -46.40
N GLN A 340 2.79 -13.76 -46.50
CA GLN A 340 2.31 -14.56 -47.61
C GLN A 340 2.16 -13.63 -48.84
N ASP A 341 3.28 -13.16 -49.38
CA ASP A 341 3.35 -12.70 -50.77
C ASP A 341 4.08 -13.82 -51.52
N ASP A 342 3.31 -14.74 -52.08
CA ASP A 342 3.62 -15.61 -53.22
C ASP A 342 2.65 -16.80 -53.19
N PHE A 343 1.48 -16.65 -53.82
CA PHE A 343 0.86 -17.63 -54.74
C PHE A 343 -0.49 -17.06 -55.22
N PHE A 344 -0.46 -16.66 -56.51
CA PHE A 344 -1.50 -16.12 -57.41
C PHE A 344 -1.73 -14.61 -57.45
#